data_AF-G5JI30-F1
#
_entry.id   AF-G5JI30-F1
#
_cell.length_a   1.000
_cell.length_b   1.000
_cell.length_c   1.000
_cell.angle_alpha   90.00
_cell.angle_beta   90.00
_cell.angle_gamma   90.00
#
_symmetry.space_group_name_H-M   'P 1'
#
loop_
_entity.id
_entity.type
_entity.pdbx_description
1 polymer ?
#
loop_
_entity_poly.entity_id
_entity_poly.type
_entity_poly.pdbx_seq_one_letter_code
_entity_poly.pdbx_strand_id
1 'polypeptide(L)'
;MYFAMIEQQLKQFNETPQSIVHRYEQLQQHDCSFEEHQQLQAIFNVMYYYLKTAVTSQRELNMIARHPNELIEWFVFQCYYRGYGK
;
A
#
# COMPACT_ATOMS: atom_id res chain seq x y z
N MET A 1 9.00 3.74 -10.03
CA MET A 1 8.48 2.49 -10.62
C MET A 1 7.42 1.84 -9.72
N TYR A 2 7.78 1.35 -8.53
CA TYR A 2 6.83 0.66 -7.62
C TYR A 2 5.59 1.47 -7.24
N PHE A 3 5.73 2.77 -6.95
CA PHE A 3 4.59 3.63 -6.62
C PHE A 3 3.53 3.62 -7.72
N ALA A 4 3.93 3.82 -8.99
CA ALA A 4 3.02 3.82 -10.13
C ALA A 4 2.40 2.44 -10.39
N MET A 5 3.14 1.36 -10.15
CA MET A 5 2.60 0.00 -10.25
C MET A 5 1.53 -0.26 -9.18
N ILE A 6 1.78 0.17 -7.94
CA ILE A 6 0.81 0.06 -6.84
C ILE A 6 -0.41 0.93 -7.14
N GLU A 7 -0.22 2.17 -7.56
CA GLU A 7 -1.31 3.07 -7.96
C GLU A 7 -2.17 2.49 -9.09
N GLN A 8 -1.54 1.85 -10.08
CA GLN A 8 -2.27 1.17 -11.14
C GLN A 8 -3.05 -0.05 -10.62
N GLN A 9 -2.48 -0.83 -9.70
CA GLN A 9 -3.16 -1.97 -9.10
C GLN A 9 -4.31 -1.55 -8.18
N LEU A 10 -4.16 -0.45 -7.43
CA LEU A 10 -5.22 0.11 -6.58
C LEU A 10 -6.52 0.38 -7.35
N LYS A 11 -6.40 0.81 -8.62
CA LYS A 11 -7.57 1.03 -9.49
C LYS A 11 -8.41 -0.23 -9.69
N GLN A 12 -7.82 -1.43 -9.63
CA GLN A 12 -8.57 -2.69 -9.74
C GLN A 12 -9.44 -2.96 -8.51
N PHE A 13 -9.08 -2.36 -7.38
CA PHE A 13 -9.81 -2.45 -6.11
C PHE A 13 -10.74 -1.26 -5.87
N ASN A 14 -10.91 -0.37 -6.86
CA ASN A 14 -11.58 0.93 -6.70
C ASN A 14 -10.98 1.81 -5.59
N GLU A 15 -9.67 1.68 -5.37
CA GLU A 15 -8.93 2.46 -4.37
C GLU A 15 -8.12 3.58 -5.01
N THR A 16 -7.87 4.63 -4.22
CA THR A 16 -6.98 5.73 -4.58
C THR A 16 -5.84 5.85 -3.56
N PRO A 17 -4.72 6.50 -3.91
CA PRO A 17 -3.68 6.79 -2.93
C PRO A 17 -4.20 7.52 -1.68
N GLN A 18 -5.14 8.47 -1.86
CA GLN A 18 -5.77 9.19 -0.76
C GLN A 18 -6.62 8.29 0.14
N SER A 19 -7.41 7.36 -0.43
CA SER A 19 -8.23 6.44 0.38
C SER A 19 -7.36 5.53 1.23
N ILE A 20 -6.22 5.08 0.69
CA ILE A 20 -5.24 4.27 1.44
C ILE A 20 -4.60 5.06 2.58
N VAL A 21 -4.20 6.32 2.34
CA VAL A 21 -3.65 7.19 3.40
C VAL A 21 -4.68 7.35 4.51
N HIS A 22 -5.92 7.69 4.17
CA HIS A 22 -6.97 7.90 5.15
C HIS A 22 -7.24 6.66 6.01
N ARG A 23 -7.38 5.48 5.39
CA ARG A 23 -7.58 4.22 6.11
C ARG A 23 -6.39 3.86 6.99
N TYR A 24 -5.17 4.13 6.54
CA TYR A 24 -3.97 3.91 7.33
C TYR A 24 -3.92 4.84 8.56
N GLU A 25 -4.33 6.11 8.41
CA GLU A 25 -4.43 7.05 9.54
C GLU A 25 -5.50 6.60 10.55
N GLN A 26 -6.68 6.17 10.08
CA GLN A 26 -7.74 5.62 10.93
C GLN A 26 -7.26 4.39 11.72
N LEU A 27 -6.47 3.52 11.08
CA LEU A 27 -5.85 2.37 11.74
C LEU A 27 -4.90 2.79 12.87
N GLN A 28 -4.04 3.78 12.64
CA GLN A 28 -3.12 4.30 13.65
C GLN A 28 -3.88 4.96 14.82
N GLN A 29 -5.01 5.60 14.53
CA GLN A 29 -5.87 6.24 15.52
C GLN A 29 -6.81 5.25 16.24
N HIS A 30 -6.81 3.97 15.86
CA HIS A 30 -7.73 2.93 16.35
C HIS A 30 -9.21 3.22 16.05
N ASP A 31 -9.47 4.06 15.04
CA ASP A 31 -10.80 4.53 14.64
C ASP A 31 -11.38 3.74 13.44
N CYS A 32 -10.80 2.58 13.12
CA CYS A 32 -11.30 1.70 12.05
C CYS A 32 -11.93 0.42 12.60
N SER A 33 -12.88 -0.13 11.86
CA SER A 33 -13.41 -1.46 12.10
C SER A 33 -12.37 -2.56 11.80
N PHE A 34 -12.56 -3.72 12.41
CA PHE A 34 -11.76 -4.92 12.12
C PHE A 34 -11.82 -5.31 10.63
N GLU A 35 -13.00 -5.12 10.01
CA GLU A 35 -13.20 -5.43 8.60
C GLU A 35 -12.37 -4.51 7.68
N GLU A 36 -12.35 -3.21 7.96
CA GLU A 36 -11.53 -2.25 7.20
C GLU A 36 -10.03 -2.55 7.32
N HIS A 37 -9.58 -2.97 8.51
CA HIS A 37 -8.21 -3.42 8.70
C HIS A 37 -7.88 -4.64 7.83
N GLN A 38 -8.75 -5.65 7.83
CA GLN A 38 -8.56 -6.85 7.03
C GLN A 38 -8.56 -6.56 5.53
N GLN A 39 -9.44 -5.66 5.06
CA GLN A 39 -9.49 -5.26 3.66
C GLN A 39 -8.18 -4.58 3.23
N LEU A 40 -7.67 -3.63 4.02
CA LEU A 40 -6.41 -2.96 3.70
C LEU A 40 -5.23 -3.96 3.65
N GLN A 41 -5.15 -4.86 4.62
CA GLN A 41 -4.13 -5.91 4.63
C GLN A 41 -4.26 -6.83 3.41
N ALA A 42 -5.48 -7.25 3.05
CA ALA A 42 -5.71 -8.11 1.90
C ALA A 42 -5.25 -7.46 0.59
N ILE A 43 -5.57 -6.17 0.40
CA ILE A 43 -5.14 -5.38 -0.77
C ILE A 43 -3.62 -5.38 -0.88
N PHE A 44 -2.90 -5.07 0.20
CA PHE A 44 -1.44 -4.99 0.16
C PHE A 44 -0.74 -6.34 0.17
N ASN A 45 -1.38 -7.40 0.68
CA ASN A 45 -0.93 -8.77 0.47
C ASN A 45 -0.90 -9.07 -1.03
N VAL A 46 -2.00 -8.81 -1.75
CA VAL A 46 -2.08 -9.04 -3.20
C VAL A 46 -1.03 -8.20 -3.94
N MET A 47 -0.88 -6.91 -3.59
CA MET A 47 0.14 -6.06 -4.20
C MET A 47 1.55 -6.57 -3.95
N TYR A 48 1.88 -6.96 -2.73
CA TYR A 48 3.21 -7.48 -2.40
C TYR A 48 3.53 -8.72 -3.23
N TYR A 49 2.57 -9.66 -3.35
CA TYR A 49 2.74 -10.84 -4.20
C TYR A 49 2.86 -10.48 -5.68
N TYR A 50 2.04 -9.54 -6.17
CA TYR A 50 2.13 -9.05 -7.55
C TYR A 50 3.48 -8.42 -7.84
N LEU A 51 4.01 -7.56 -6.96
CA LEU A 51 5.31 -6.93 -7.16
C LEU A 51 6.45 -7.95 -7.09
N LYS A 52 6.32 -8.96 -6.22
CA LYS A 52 7.30 -10.05 -6.11
C LYS A 52 7.37 -10.90 -7.38
N THR A 53 6.26 -11.07 -8.10
CA THR A 53 6.21 -11.85 -9.34
C THR A 53 6.47 -11.02 -10.59
N ALA A 54 6.04 -9.76 -10.61
CA ALA A 54 6.14 -8.86 -11.76
C ALA A 54 7.53 -8.21 -11.90
N VAL A 55 8.26 -8.02 -10.79
CA VAL A 55 9.56 -7.33 -10.82
C VAL A 55 10.70 -8.33 -10.78
N THR A 56 11.55 -8.27 -11.80
CA THR A 56 12.71 -9.14 -12.00
C THR A 56 13.77 -8.98 -10.91
N SER A 57 13.71 -7.91 -10.09
CA SER A 57 14.59 -7.65 -8.97
C SER A 57 13.85 -7.75 -7.63
N GLN A 58 13.78 -8.97 -7.09
CA GLN A 58 13.33 -9.20 -5.71
C GLN A 58 14.18 -8.41 -4.69
N ARG A 59 15.44 -8.10 -5.07
CA ARG A 59 16.35 -7.27 -4.27
C ARG A 59 15.82 -5.84 -4.10
N GLU A 60 15.25 -5.24 -5.15
CA GLU A 60 14.68 -3.89 -5.07
C GLU A 60 13.41 -3.84 -4.23
N LEU A 61 12.53 -4.83 -4.37
CA LEU A 61 11.35 -4.96 -3.50
C LEU A 61 11.79 -5.07 -2.03
N ASN A 62 12.81 -5.89 -1.73
CA ASN A 62 13.32 -6.05 -0.38
C ASN A 62 14.00 -4.79 0.21
N MET A 63 14.37 -3.79 -0.61
CA MET A 63 14.86 -2.50 -0.13
C MET A 63 13.72 -1.59 0.35
N ILE A 64 12.50 -1.78 -0.16
CA ILE A 64 11.33 -0.98 0.20
C ILE A 64 10.42 -1.69 1.20
N ALA A 65 10.27 -3.02 1.09
CA ALA A 65 9.41 -3.83 1.93
C ALA A 65 9.79 -5.31 1.87
N ARG A 66 9.91 -5.94 3.04
CA ARG A 66 10.13 -7.38 3.23
C ARG A 66 8.82 -8.13 3.45
N HIS A 67 7.75 -7.43 3.78
CA HIS A 67 6.42 -7.98 3.94
C HIS A 67 5.33 -6.93 3.61
N PRO A 68 4.07 -7.34 3.44
CA PRO A 68 2.97 -6.48 3.04
C PRO A 68 2.77 -5.23 3.91
N ASN A 69 2.91 -5.35 5.25
CA ASN A 69 2.76 -4.17 6.12
C ASN A 69 3.83 -3.10 5.89
N GLU A 70 5.10 -3.47 5.71
CA GLU A 70 6.16 -2.52 5.33
C GLU A 70 5.86 -1.87 3.96
N LEU A 71 5.20 -2.60 3.05
CA LEU A 71 4.79 -2.05 1.76
C LEU A 71 3.68 -1.00 1.91
N ILE A 72 2.72 -1.21 2.82
CA ILE A 72 1.70 -0.21 3.18
C ILE A 72 2.38 1.05 3.68
N GLU A 73 3.24 0.91 4.69
CA GLU A 73 3.95 2.03 5.30
C GLU A 73 4.77 2.81 4.27
N TRP A 74 5.58 2.11 3.47
CA TRP A 74 6.36 2.71 2.41
C TRP A 74 5.47 3.48 1.42
N PHE A 75 4.35 2.89 1.00
CA PHE A 75 3.42 3.52 0.07
C PHE A 75 2.78 4.79 0.67
N VAL A 76 2.36 4.74 1.93
CA VAL A 76 1.80 5.90 2.64
C VAL A 76 2.84 7.02 2.78
N PHE A 77 4.09 6.71 3.13
CA PHE A 77 5.18 7.70 3.12
C PHE A 77 5.39 8.32 1.73
N GLN A 78 5.34 7.52 0.67
CA GLN A 78 5.43 8.03 -0.70
C GLN A 78 4.24 8.92 -1.07
N CYS A 79 3.04 8.63 -0.55
CA CYS A 79 1.84 9.44 -0.74
C CYS A 79 1.98 10.83 -0.11
N TYR A 80 2.48 10.91 1.13
CA TYR A 80 2.76 12.20 1.78
C TYR A 80 3.77 13.04 0.99
N TYR A 81 4.87 12.43 0.55
CA TYR A 81 5.88 13.12 -0.27
C TYR A 81 5.30 13.70 -1.56
N ARG A 82 4.28 13.06 -2.14
CA ARG A 82 3.61 13.48 -3.38
C ARG A 82 2.40 14.39 -3.16
N GLY A 83 2.04 14.67 -1.90
CA GLY A 83 0.92 15.56 -1.56
C GLY A 83 -0.46 14.90 -1.55
N TYR A 84 -0.53 13.57 -1.47
CA TYR A 84 -1.81 12.84 -1.37
C TYR A 84 -2.40 12.83 0.06
N GLY A 85 -1.65 13.24 1.08
CA GLY A 85 -2.12 13.36 2.47
C GLY A 85 -2.63 14.76 2.84
N LYS A 86 -3.20 15.49 1.88
CA LYS A 86 -3.79 16.82 2.07
C LYS A 86 -5.27 16.82 1.71
#